data_AF-A0A819XC93-F1
#
_entry.id   AF-A0A819XC93-F1
#
_cell.length_a   1.000
_cell.length_b   1.000
_cell.length_c   1.000
_cell.angle_alpha   90.00
_cell.angle_beta   90.00
_cell.angle_gamma   90.00
#
_symmetry.space_group_name_H-M   'P 1'
#
loop_
_entity.id
_entity.type
_entity.pdbx_description
1 polymer ?
#
loop_
_entity_poly.entity_id
_entity_poly.type
_entity_poly.pdbx_seq_one_letter_code
_entity_poly.pdbx_strand_id
1 'polypeptide(L)'
;MYRFRRNIEQMQPNYEDKHANIGFTQFELLQAKQHEIDLIQNYNLSAIVLHWKRSASVARAVNNLVNSKLFKEIVIWNNNPEITLQKTQFQHNTSFLVDIRVINSKENLKDEAKYRACA
;
A
#
# COMPACT_ATOMS: atom_id res chain seq x y z
N MET A 1 37.68 18.39 -8.01
CA MET A 1 36.77 18.94 -9.03
C MET A 1 35.35 18.72 -8.55
N TYR A 2 34.72 19.76 -7.99
CA TYR A 2 33.43 19.71 -7.28
C TYR A 2 32.24 19.84 -8.25
N ARG A 3 31.33 18.86 -8.29
CA ARG A 3 29.95 19.02 -8.81
C ARG A 3 28.97 18.08 -8.09
N PHE A 4 28.64 18.40 -6.85
CA PHE A 4 27.58 17.69 -6.09
C PHE A 4 26.50 18.63 -5.51
N ARG A 5 26.51 19.92 -5.89
CA ARG A 5 25.84 20.98 -5.13
C ARG A 5 24.73 21.72 -5.87
N ARG A 6 24.09 21.14 -6.90
CA ARG A 6 23.13 21.91 -7.72
C ARG A 6 21.72 21.36 -7.91
N ASN A 7 21.33 20.24 -7.29
CA ASN A 7 19.97 19.70 -7.46
C ASN A 7 19.12 19.65 -6.18
N ILE A 8 19.60 20.17 -5.04
CA ILE A 8 18.81 20.20 -3.79
C ILE A 8 17.96 21.49 -3.67
N GLU A 9 18.22 22.51 -4.49
CA GLU A 9 17.60 23.85 -4.34
C GLU A 9 16.23 24.02 -5.02
N GLN A 10 15.61 22.96 -5.55
CA GLN A 10 14.25 23.05 -6.14
C GLN A 10 13.14 22.38 -5.31
N MET A 11 13.42 21.88 -4.11
CA MET A 11 12.39 21.48 -3.16
C MET A 11 12.16 22.59 -2.11
N GLN A 12 11.54 23.71 -2.52
CA GLN A 12 10.99 24.68 -1.57
C GLN A 12 9.65 24.17 -0.96
N PRO A 13 9.05 24.84 0.04
CA PRO A 13 9.24 24.58 1.46
C PRO A 13 7.85 24.38 2.09
N ASN A 14 7.36 23.14 2.13
CA ASN A 14 6.05 22.90 2.77
C ASN A 14 5.96 21.53 3.44
N TYR A 15 7.11 20.96 3.81
CA TYR A 15 7.19 19.63 4.43
C TYR A 15 7.43 19.70 5.95
N GLU A 16 7.74 20.87 6.50
CA GLU A 16 8.08 21.01 7.92
C GLU A 16 6.87 20.87 8.85
N ASP A 17 5.65 21.20 8.41
CA ASP A 17 4.54 21.36 9.36
C ASP A 17 3.66 20.11 9.61
N LYS A 18 3.76 19.05 8.82
CA LYS A 18 2.87 17.86 8.99
C LYS A 18 3.48 16.71 9.78
N HIS A 19 4.79 16.75 10.04
CA HIS A 19 5.52 15.62 10.64
C HIS A 19 6.39 15.99 11.85
N ALA A 20 6.36 17.25 12.31
CA ALA A 20 7.18 17.72 13.43
C ALA A 20 6.93 16.96 14.77
N ASN A 21 5.84 16.20 14.89
CA ASN A 21 5.45 15.51 16.12
C ASN A 21 5.69 13.99 16.15
N ILE A 22 6.42 13.40 15.19
CA ILE A 22 6.57 11.94 15.08
C ILE A 22 7.91 11.41 15.67
N GLY A 23 8.74 12.29 16.25
CA GLY A 23 9.98 11.88 16.91
C GLY A 23 11.11 11.43 15.98
N PHE A 24 10.97 11.63 14.66
CA PHE A 24 12.02 11.35 13.68
C PHE A 24 12.82 12.62 13.34
N THR A 25 14.12 12.45 13.14
CA THR A 25 14.99 13.52 12.64
C THR A 25 14.70 13.82 11.17
N GLN A 26 15.00 15.05 10.73
CA GLN A 26 14.88 15.42 9.30
C GLN A 26 15.70 14.48 8.39
N PHE A 27 16.86 14.03 8.88
CA PHE A 27 17.73 13.12 8.16
C PHE A 27 17.08 11.74 7.92
N GLU A 28 16.46 11.15 8.95
CA GLU A 28 15.73 9.87 8.81
C GLU A 28 14.56 9.98 7.83
N LEU A 29 13.83 11.10 7.86
CA LEU A 29 12.74 11.36 6.90
C LEU A 29 13.25 11.44 5.46
N LEU A 30 14.40 12.09 5.23
CA LEU A 30 15.02 12.15 3.91
C LEU A 30 15.49 10.78 3.42
N GLN A 31 16.09 9.98 4.31
CA GLN A 31 16.49 8.62 3.98
C GLN A 31 15.28 7.74 3.60
N ALA A 32 14.19 7.82 4.36
CA ALA A 32 12.97 7.08 4.07
C ALA A 32 12.38 7.45 2.70
N LYS A 33 12.36 8.75 2.37
CA LYS A 33 11.91 9.22 1.05
C LYS A 33 12.80 8.74 -0.09
N GLN A 34 14.12 8.78 0.08
CA GLN A 34 15.03 8.28 -0.95
C GLN A 34 14.82 6.78 -1.17
N HIS A 35 14.67 6.03 -0.08
CA HIS A 35 14.38 4.60 -0.17
C HIS A 35 13.05 4.33 -0.89
N GLU A 36 12.00 5.10 -0.62
CA GLU A 36 10.72 4.99 -1.32
C GLU A 36 10.87 5.26 -2.83
N ILE A 37 11.64 6.28 -3.22
CA ILE A 37 11.94 6.57 -4.63
C ILE A 37 12.69 5.40 -5.28
N ASP A 38 13.69 4.86 -4.59
CA ASP A 38 14.47 3.72 -5.09
C ASP A 38 13.59 2.49 -5.29
N LEU A 39 12.63 2.25 -4.39
CA LEU A 39 11.64 1.18 -4.53
C LEU A 39 10.75 1.37 -5.76
N ILE A 40 10.23 2.58 -5.97
CA ILE A 40 9.36 2.92 -7.10
C ILE A 40 10.11 2.78 -8.43
N GLN A 41 11.38 3.16 -8.48
CA GLN A 41 12.17 3.17 -9.72
C GLN A 41 12.70 1.79 -10.10
N ASN A 42 13.13 1.01 -9.12
CA ASN A 42 13.86 -0.24 -9.38
C ASN A 42 12.99 -1.50 -9.26
N TYR A 43 11.80 -1.42 -8.65
CA TYR A 43 10.98 -2.59 -8.36
C TYR A 43 9.53 -2.42 -8.83
N ASN A 44 8.91 -3.55 -9.17
CA ASN A 44 7.48 -3.65 -9.40
C ASN A 44 6.84 -4.31 -8.18
N LEU A 45 6.31 -3.49 -7.27
CA LEU A 45 5.72 -3.98 -6.03
C LEU A 45 4.22 -4.29 -6.21
N SER A 46 3.82 -5.44 -5.69
CA SER A 46 2.42 -5.86 -5.56
C SER A 46 2.04 -5.95 -4.10
N ALA A 47 0.86 -5.44 -3.74
CA ALA A 47 0.30 -5.58 -2.40
C ALA A 47 -0.79 -6.66 -2.38
N ILE A 48 -0.79 -7.48 -1.33
CA ILE A 48 -1.88 -8.44 -1.06
C ILE A 48 -2.61 -7.99 0.21
N VAL A 49 -3.91 -7.72 0.09
CA VAL A 49 -4.77 -7.31 1.20
C VAL A 49 -5.74 -8.43 1.54
N LEU A 50 -5.55 -9.04 2.71
CA LEU A 50 -6.41 -10.11 3.20
C LEU A 50 -7.66 -9.54 3.88
N HIS A 51 -8.84 -9.96 3.44
CA HIS A 51 -10.11 -9.62 4.06
C HIS A 51 -10.74 -10.82 4.78
N TRP A 52 -11.16 -10.58 6.02
CA TRP A 52 -11.83 -11.58 6.86
C TRP A 52 -13.22 -11.15 7.37
N LYS A 53 -13.45 -9.86 7.61
CA LYS A 53 -14.70 -9.40 8.25
C LYS A 53 -15.11 -7.98 7.88
N ARG A 54 -14.26 -6.98 8.14
CA ARG A 54 -14.62 -5.56 8.01
C ARG A 54 -14.20 -5.00 6.64
N SER A 55 -15.10 -5.04 5.67
CA SER A 55 -14.89 -4.51 4.31
C SER A 55 -14.51 -3.03 4.30
N ALA A 56 -15.08 -2.21 5.18
CA ALA A 56 -14.76 -0.79 5.29
C ALA A 56 -13.30 -0.51 5.71
N SER A 57 -12.68 -1.42 6.48
CA SER A 57 -11.26 -1.30 6.82
C SER A 57 -10.37 -1.66 5.63
N VAL A 58 -10.78 -2.66 4.85
CA VAL A 58 -10.09 -3.06 3.62
C VAL A 58 -10.14 -1.93 2.59
N ALA A 59 -11.30 -1.31 2.39
CA ALA A 59 -11.43 -0.16 1.49
C ALA A 59 -10.50 1.00 1.89
N ARG A 60 -10.42 1.32 3.19
CA ARG A 60 -9.49 2.34 3.70
C ARG A 60 -8.02 1.95 3.48
N ALA A 61 -7.66 0.70 3.74
CA ALA A 61 -6.30 0.21 3.51
C ALA A 61 -5.92 0.29 2.02
N VAL A 62 -6.80 -0.17 1.14
CA VAL A 62 -6.61 -0.11 -0.32
C VAL A 62 -6.47 1.34 -0.79
N ASN A 63 -7.30 2.26 -0.31
CA ASN A 63 -7.20 3.68 -0.65
C ASN A 63 -5.84 4.27 -0.23
N ASN A 64 -5.32 3.91 0.95
CA ASN A 64 -4.00 4.36 1.39
C ASN A 64 -2.87 3.79 0.50
N LEU A 65 -2.97 2.51 0.12
CA LEU A 65 -2.00 1.88 -0.78
C LEU A 65 -1.99 2.51 -2.16
N VAL A 66 -3.17 2.80 -2.72
CA VAL A 66 -3.31 3.52 -4.00
C VAL A 66 -2.66 4.91 -3.92
N ASN A 67 -2.91 5.64 -2.83
CA ASN A 67 -2.39 6.99 -2.64
C ASN A 67 -0.85 7.02 -2.47
N SER A 68 -0.23 5.94 -1.99
CA SER A 68 1.23 5.84 -1.88
C SER A 68 1.93 5.81 -3.25
N LYS A 69 1.24 5.40 -4.32
CA LYS A 69 1.82 5.18 -5.67
C LYS A 69 2.99 4.19 -5.72
N LEU A 70 3.27 3.49 -4.62
CA LEU A 70 4.36 2.52 -4.49
C LEU A 70 4.04 1.20 -5.20
N PHE A 71 2.76 0.82 -5.20
CA PHE A 71 2.30 -0.47 -5.72
C PHE A 71 1.69 -0.31 -7.11
N LYS A 72 2.12 -1.15 -8.06
CA LYS A 72 1.55 -1.21 -9.41
C LYS A 72 0.32 -2.12 -9.46
N GLU A 73 0.24 -3.05 -8.52
CA GLU A 73 -0.84 -4.03 -8.42
C GLU A 73 -1.27 -4.19 -6.96
N ILE A 74 -2.58 -4.27 -6.75
CA ILE A 74 -3.19 -4.55 -5.45
C ILE A 74 -4.17 -5.72 -5.62
N VAL A 75 -3.87 -6.83 -4.96
CA VAL A 75 -4.73 -8.02 -4.91
C VAL A 75 -5.47 -8.02 -3.58
N ILE A 76 -6.79 -7.85 -3.65
CA ILE A 76 -7.68 -7.96 -2.50
C ILE A 76 -8.16 -9.41 -2.44
N TRP A 77 -7.69 -10.14 -1.45
CA TRP A 77 -8.09 -11.52 -1.24
C TRP A 77 -9.15 -11.58 -0.15
N ASN A 78 -10.40 -11.78 -0.57
CA ASN A 78 -11.51 -12.01 0.30
C ASN A 78 -11.57 -13.46 0.75
N ASN A 79 -11.31 -13.68 2.03
CA ASN A 79 -11.37 -14.99 2.65
C ASN A 79 -12.60 -15.20 3.54
N ASN A 80 -13.61 -14.34 3.37
CA ASN A 80 -14.93 -14.52 3.97
C ASN A 80 -15.91 -15.00 2.89
N PRO A 81 -16.37 -16.27 2.92
CA PRO A 81 -17.28 -16.80 1.92
C PRO A 81 -18.71 -16.24 2.04
N GLU A 82 -19.08 -15.67 3.19
CA GLU A 82 -20.42 -15.10 3.44
C GLU A 82 -20.62 -13.76 2.70
N ILE A 83 -19.54 -13.12 2.29
CA ILE A 83 -19.55 -11.80 1.66
C ILE A 83 -18.84 -11.92 0.31
N THR A 84 -19.41 -11.33 -0.74
CA THR A 84 -18.70 -11.17 -2.01
C THR A 84 -18.24 -9.74 -2.17
N LEU A 85 -16.93 -9.52 -2.29
CA LEU A 85 -16.36 -8.22 -2.61
C LEU A 85 -16.38 -8.01 -4.13
N GLN A 86 -16.66 -6.77 -4.55
CA GLN A 86 -16.67 -6.37 -5.94
C GLN A 86 -15.57 -5.34 -6.20
N LYS A 87 -14.95 -5.40 -7.39
CA LYS A 87 -13.88 -4.47 -7.79
C LYS A 87 -14.32 -3.01 -7.75
N THR A 88 -15.58 -2.73 -8.11
CA THR A 88 -16.20 -1.39 -8.11
C THR A 88 -16.16 -0.70 -6.75
N GLN A 89 -16.15 -1.46 -5.64
CA GLN A 89 -16.08 -0.93 -4.28
C GLN A 89 -14.74 -0.24 -3.98
N PHE A 90 -13.71 -0.49 -4.78
CA PHE A 90 -12.34 -0.01 -4.56
C PHE A 90 -11.83 0.94 -5.65
N GLN A 91 -12.59 1.11 -6.74
CA GLN A 91 -12.16 1.88 -7.91
C GLN A 91 -12.47 3.38 -7.83
N HIS A 92 -13.23 3.84 -6.84
CA HIS A 92 -13.74 5.22 -6.80
C HIS A 92 -12.66 6.31 -6.83
N ASN A 93 -11.41 6.00 -6.44
CA ASN A 93 -10.29 6.96 -6.40
C ASN A 93 -9.00 6.43 -7.04
N THR A 94 -9.08 5.33 -7.80
CA THR A 94 -7.87 4.74 -8.39
C THR A 94 -7.42 5.54 -9.59
N SER A 95 -6.23 6.12 -9.52
CA SER A 95 -5.51 6.56 -10.71
C SER A 95 -5.33 5.37 -11.64
N PHE A 96 -5.43 5.56 -12.96
CA PHE A 96 -5.32 4.51 -13.99
C PHE A 96 -4.02 3.68 -13.94
N LEU A 97 -3.09 4.04 -13.05
CA LEU A 97 -1.76 3.47 -12.90
C LEU A 97 -1.70 2.24 -11.99
N VAL A 98 -2.72 1.96 -11.18
CA VAL A 98 -2.73 0.83 -10.22
C VAL A 98 -3.78 -0.20 -10.63
N ASP A 99 -3.37 -1.43 -10.93
CA ASP A 99 -4.32 -2.52 -11.18
C ASP A 99 -4.84 -3.10 -9.86
N ILE A 100 -6.16 -3.10 -9.69
CA ILE A 100 -6.82 -3.72 -8.54
C ILE A 100 -7.51 -5.01 -8.99
N ARG A 101 -7.19 -6.13 -8.33
CA ARG A 101 -7.88 -7.41 -8.51
C ARG A 101 -8.54 -7.83 -7.21
N VAL A 102 -9.70 -8.47 -7.34
CA VAL A 102 -10.43 -9.03 -6.20
C VAL A 102 -10.56 -10.54 -6.41
N ILE A 103 -10.11 -11.31 -5.42
CA ILE A 103 -10.22 -12.77 -5.38
C ILE A 103 -11.16 -13.12 -4.23
N ASN A 104 -12.30 -13.73 -4.51
CA ASN A 104 -13.23 -14.22 -3.50
C ASN A 104 -13.03 -15.73 -3.30
N SER A 105 -12.56 -16.13 -2.13
CA SER A 105 -12.44 -17.54 -1.75
C SER A 105 -13.82 -18.17 -1.61
N LYS A 106 -13.94 -19.43 -2.03
CA LYS A 106 -15.16 -20.25 -1.82
C LYS A 106 -15.31 -20.70 -0.38
N GLU A 107 -14.20 -20.82 0.34
CA GLU A 107 -14.13 -21.33 1.70
C GLU A 107 -13.27 -20.42 2.58
N ASN A 108 -13.48 -20.52 3.89
CA ASN A 108 -12.70 -19.79 4.87
C ASN A 108 -11.39 -20.54 5.16
N LEU A 109 -10.27 -20.11 4.54
CA LEU A 109 -8.96 -20.78 4.71
C LEU A 109 -8.44 -20.79 6.16
N LYS A 110 -8.95 -19.93 7.06
CA LYS A 110 -8.58 -20.00 8.49
C LYS A 110 -9.07 -21.30 9.11
N ASP A 111 -10.25 -21.76 8.70
CA ASP A 111 -10.81 -22.99 9.22
C ASP A 111 -10.15 -24.18 8.54
N GLU A 112 -9.85 -24.11 7.24
CA GLU A 112 -9.09 -25.15 6.55
C GLU A 112 -7.68 -25.37 7.14
N ALA A 113 -6.97 -24.29 7.48
CA ALA A 113 -5.66 -24.39 8.12
C ALA A 113 -5.72 -25.05 9.51
N LYS A 114 -6.79 -24.80 10.30
CA LYS A 114 -7.00 -25.52 11.58
C LYS A 114 -7.23 -27.00 11.34
N TYR A 115 -8.06 -27.35 10.36
CA TYR A 115 -8.34 -28.75 10.04
C TYR A 115 -7.09 -29.49 9.55
N ARG A 116 -6.26 -28.86 8.71
CA ARG A 116 -5.01 -29.46 8.20
C ARG A 116 -3.88 -29.51 9.22
N ALA A 117 -3.83 -28.60 10.18
CA ALA A 117 -2.80 -28.61 11.22
C ALA A 117 -3.01 -29.70 12.28
N CYS A 118 -4.22 -30.25 12.39
CA CYS A 118 -4.57 -31.33 13.29
C CYS A 118 -4.69 -32.70 12.59
N ALA A 119 -4.24 -32.81 11.34
CA ALA A 119 -4.23 -34.05 10.55
C ALA A 119 -2.86 -34.74 10.59
#